data_AF-F9Q747-F1
#
_entry.id   AF-F9Q747-F1
#
_cell.length_a   1.000
_cell.length_b   1.000
_cell.length_c   1.000
_cell.angle_alpha   90.00
_cell.angle_beta   90.00
_cell.angle_gamma   90.00
#
_symmetry.space_group_name_H-M   'P 1'
#
loop_
_entity.id
_entity.type
_entity.pdbx_description
1 polymer ?
#
loop_
_entity_poly.entity_id
_entity_poly.type
_entity_poly.pdbx_seq_one_letter_code
_entity_poly.pdbx_strand_id
1 'polypeptide(L)'
;MAKAIKQPLHLGITEAGGARSGAVKSAIGLGLLLSEGIGDTLRVSLAADPVEEIKVGFDILKSLRIRSRGINFIACPTCSRQEFDVIGTVNALEQRLEDIITPMDVSIIGCVVNGPGEALVSDLGVTGGNKKSGYYLDGERQKERFDNESIIDQLEAKIRAKVAQQDPKNRII
;
A
#
# COMPACT_ATOMS: atom_id res chain seq x y z
N MET A 1 -14.02 10.82 26.65
CA MET A 1 -13.05 10.07 27.48
C MET A 1 -11.64 10.63 27.34
N ALA A 2 -11.08 10.78 26.14
CA ALA A 2 -9.72 11.31 25.92
C ALA A 2 -9.41 12.65 26.62
N LYS A 3 -10.39 13.56 26.75
CA LYS A 3 -10.20 14.85 27.47
C LYS A 3 -10.19 14.72 29.01
N ALA A 4 -10.60 13.57 29.55
CA ALA A 4 -10.80 13.36 30.98
C ALA A 4 -9.70 12.52 31.63
N ILE A 5 -8.91 11.78 30.85
CA ILE A 5 -7.90 10.85 31.35
C ILE A 5 -6.59 10.95 30.56
N LYS A 6 -5.47 10.46 31.12
CA LYS A 6 -4.14 10.44 30.47
C LYS A 6 -3.66 9.04 30.13
N GLN A 7 -4.38 8.00 30.55
CA GLN A 7 -4.04 6.61 30.33
C GLN A 7 -4.21 6.23 28.86
N PRO A 8 -3.45 5.25 28.35
CA PRO A 8 -3.59 4.76 26.99
C PRO A 8 -5.01 4.27 26.68
N LEU A 9 -5.48 4.55 25.46
CA LEU A 9 -6.79 4.17 24.96
C LEU A 9 -6.67 3.06 23.92
N HIS A 10 -7.35 1.94 24.19
CA HIS A 10 -7.60 0.93 23.19
C HIS A 10 -8.86 1.27 22.39
N LEU A 11 -8.72 1.36 21.08
CA LEU A 11 -9.81 1.64 20.16
C LEU A 11 -10.26 0.37 19.45
N GLY A 12 -11.57 0.22 19.30
CA GLY A 12 -12.12 -0.86 18.50
C GLY A 12 -13.56 -0.56 18.16
N ILE A 13 -13.96 -0.95 16.95
CA ILE A 13 -15.38 -1.02 16.58
C ILE A 13 -15.79 -2.47 16.77
N THR A 14 -16.61 -2.72 17.80
CA THR A 14 -17.17 -4.04 18.05
C THR A 14 -18.25 -4.36 17.01
N GLU A 15 -18.36 -5.63 16.62
CA GLU A 15 -19.44 -6.11 15.74
C GLU A 15 -19.52 -5.39 14.38
N ALA A 16 -18.37 -5.11 13.74
CA ALA A 16 -18.35 -4.31 12.51
C ALA A 16 -19.07 -5.01 11.33
N GLY A 17 -19.11 -6.35 11.33
CA GLY A 17 -19.75 -7.18 10.30
C GLY A 17 -18.74 -7.99 9.49
N GLY A 18 -19.17 -8.54 8.35
CA GLY A 18 -18.29 -9.32 7.46
C GLY A 18 -17.16 -8.47 6.85
N ALA A 19 -16.17 -9.12 6.23
CA ALA A 19 -14.91 -8.49 5.79
C ALA A 19 -15.06 -7.09 5.16
N ARG A 20 -15.83 -6.96 4.08
CA ARG A 20 -15.99 -5.69 3.36
C ARG A 20 -16.71 -4.62 4.20
N SER A 21 -17.91 -4.92 4.71
CA SER A 21 -18.71 -3.91 5.42
C SER A 21 -18.10 -3.55 6.78
N GLY A 22 -17.49 -4.52 7.45
CA GLY A 22 -16.77 -4.34 8.70
C GLY A 22 -15.50 -3.51 8.52
N ALA A 23 -14.73 -3.73 7.43
CA ALA A 23 -13.56 -2.91 7.12
C ALA A 23 -13.95 -1.45 6.91
N VAL A 24 -15.00 -1.17 6.13
CA VAL A 24 -15.48 0.21 5.90
C VAL A 24 -15.91 0.89 7.20
N LYS A 25 -16.74 0.23 8.03
CA LYS A 25 -17.18 0.80 9.31
C LYS A 25 -16.02 1.05 10.26
N SER A 26 -15.09 0.10 10.34
CA SER A 26 -13.91 0.21 11.19
C SER A 26 -13.00 1.35 10.74
N ALA A 27 -12.75 1.49 9.43
CA ALA A 27 -11.96 2.57 8.87
C ALA A 27 -12.56 3.95 9.15
N ILE A 28 -13.88 4.10 9.04
CA ILE A 28 -14.56 5.37 9.35
C ILE A 28 -14.48 5.68 10.85
N GLY A 29 -14.86 4.72 11.71
CA GLY A 29 -14.95 4.94 13.15
C GLY A 29 -13.58 5.15 13.81
N LEU A 30 -12.61 4.29 13.48
CA LEU A 30 -11.25 4.41 13.98
C LEU A 30 -10.53 5.60 13.33
N GLY A 31 -10.74 5.81 12.03
CA GLY A 31 -10.05 6.85 11.29
C GLY A 31 -10.35 8.25 11.80
N LEU A 32 -11.60 8.51 12.22
CA LEU A 32 -11.98 9.79 12.83
C LEU A 32 -11.19 10.05 14.11
N LEU A 33 -11.18 9.10 15.05
CA LEU A 33 -10.49 9.24 16.33
C LEU A 33 -8.97 9.35 16.16
N LEU A 34 -8.39 8.49 15.32
CA LEU A 34 -6.95 8.48 15.04
C LEU A 34 -6.50 9.78 14.36
N SER A 35 -7.32 10.38 13.50
CA SER A 35 -7.01 11.68 12.87
C SER A 35 -6.95 12.84 13.86
N GLU A 36 -7.64 12.70 15.00
CA GLU A 36 -7.57 13.65 16.12
C GLU A 36 -6.45 13.32 17.12
N GLY A 37 -5.61 12.31 16.83
CA GLY A 37 -4.54 11.87 17.73
C GLY A 37 -5.05 11.08 18.95
N ILE A 38 -6.25 10.49 18.86
CA ILE A 38 -6.84 9.68 19.93
C ILE A 38 -6.62 8.21 19.60
N GLY A 39 -6.00 7.46 20.53
CA GLY A 39 -5.82 6.01 20.45
C GLY A 39 -4.35 5.58 20.47
N ASP A 40 -4.03 4.62 21.33
CA ASP A 40 -2.66 4.11 21.54
C ASP A 40 -2.51 2.68 21.02
N THR A 41 -3.61 1.94 20.97
CA THR A 41 -3.70 0.61 20.36
C THR A 41 -5.09 0.47 19.74
N LEU A 42 -5.20 -0.34 18.67
CA LEU A 42 -6.47 -0.59 18.01
C LEU A 42 -6.71 -2.08 17.77
N ARG A 43 -7.99 -2.44 17.63
CA ARG A 43 -8.44 -3.73 17.11
C ARG A 43 -9.58 -3.51 16.13
N VAL A 44 -9.45 -4.09 14.94
CA VAL A 44 -10.55 -4.26 13.98
C VAL A 44 -11.30 -5.54 14.36
N SER A 45 -12.63 -5.53 14.40
CA SER A 45 -13.43 -6.72 14.72
C SER A 45 -14.30 -7.12 13.53
N LEU A 46 -13.86 -8.11 12.76
CA LEU A 46 -14.52 -8.59 11.55
C LEU A 46 -15.09 -9.98 11.78
N ALA A 47 -16.25 -10.27 11.18
CA ALA A 47 -16.74 -11.63 11.01
C ALA A 47 -16.04 -12.27 9.79
N ALA A 48 -14.72 -12.44 9.88
CA ALA A 48 -13.84 -12.97 8.84
C ALA A 48 -12.63 -13.67 9.48
N ASP A 49 -11.67 -14.11 8.66
CA ASP A 49 -10.39 -14.62 9.17
C ASP A 49 -9.69 -13.53 10.01
N PRO A 50 -9.16 -13.83 11.20
CA PRO A 50 -8.45 -12.85 12.04
C PRO A 50 -7.26 -12.17 11.35
N VAL A 51 -6.64 -12.81 10.36
CA VAL A 51 -5.58 -12.21 9.54
C VAL A 51 -6.09 -10.97 8.80
N GLU A 52 -7.34 -10.98 8.34
CA GLU A 52 -7.96 -9.82 7.69
C GLU A 52 -8.17 -8.65 8.65
N GLU A 53 -8.43 -8.90 9.94
CA GLU A 53 -8.48 -7.85 10.96
C GLU A 53 -7.14 -7.12 11.07
N ILE A 54 -6.02 -7.86 11.01
CA ILE A 54 -4.66 -7.32 11.08
C ILE A 54 -4.36 -6.51 9.82
N LYS A 55 -4.66 -7.05 8.63
CA LYS A 55 -4.45 -6.36 7.34
C LYS A 55 -5.17 -5.02 7.32
N VAL A 56 -6.47 -5.02 7.60
CA VAL A 56 -7.30 -3.80 7.65
C VAL A 56 -6.78 -2.82 8.71
N GLY A 57 -6.34 -3.30 9.88
CA GLY A 57 -5.78 -2.45 10.93
C GLY A 57 -4.54 -1.68 10.47
N PHE A 58 -3.61 -2.36 9.78
CA PHE A 58 -2.44 -1.72 9.19
C PHE A 58 -2.81 -0.78 8.04
N ASP A 59 -3.79 -1.13 7.20
CA ASP A 59 -4.24 -0.29 6.10
C ASP A 59 -4.86 1.03 6.58
N ILE A 60 -5.61 1.02 7.68
CA ILE A 60 -6.13 2.24 8.32
C ILE A 60 -4.98 3.14 8.78
N LEU A 61 -4.01 2.58 9.51
CA LEU A 61 -2.87 3.34 10.03
C LEU A 61 -2.00 3.91 8.90
N LYS A 62 -1.81 3.13 7.83
CA LYS A 62 -1.05 3.50 6.64
C LYS A 62 -1.73 4.63 5.87
N SER A 63 -3.05 4.55 5.70
CA SER A 63 -3.85 5.59 5.04
C SER A 63 -3.78 6.93 5.78
N LEU A 64 -3.64 6.90 7.10
CA LEU A 64 -3.46 8.08 7.95
C LEU A 64 -1.99 8.49 8.15
N ARG A 65 -1.05 7.78 7.54
CA ARG A 65 0.41 7.99 7.70
C ARG A 65 0.90 7.91 9.16
N ILE A 66 0.20 7.16 10.00
CA ILE A 66 0.57 6.96 11.42
C ILE A 66 1.62 5.85 11.51
N ARG A 67 1.41 4.74 10.80
CA ARG A 67 2.33 3.60 10.73
C ARG A 67 2.27 3.00 9.33
N SER A 68 3.42 2.67 8.77
CA SER A 68 3.52 1.99 7.47
C SER A 68 4.18 0.62 7.66
N ARG A 69 3.59 -0.41 7.07
CA ARG A 69 4.13 -1.76 7.01
C ARG A 69 3.94 -2.31 5.60
N GLY A 70 4.99 -2.91 5.06
CA GLY A 70 5.00 -3.50 3.72
C GLY A 70 4.79 -2.48 2.61
N ILE A 71 4.45 -2.97 1.43
CA ILE A 71 4.39 -2.16 0.22
C ILE A 71 3.05 -1.45 0.09
N ASN A 72 3.09 -0.19 -0.29
CA ASN A 72 1.93 0.61 -0.67
C ASN A 72 1.85 0.70 -2.19
N PHE A 73 0.93 -0.06 -2.78
CA PHE A 73 0.70 0.02 -4.22
C PHE A 73 -0.21 1.20 -4.57
N ILE A 74 0.31 2.12 -5.37
CA ILE A 74 -0.42 3.27 -5.90
C ILE A 74 -0.74 2.95 -7.36
N ALA A 75 -1.96 2.52 -7.63
CA ALA A 75 -2.35 2.06 -8.96
C ALA A 75 -3.47 2.91 -9.56
N CYS A 76 -3.45 3.07 -10.89
CA CYS A 76 -4.56 3.70 -11.59
C CYS A 76 -5.71 2.70 -11.80
N PRO A 77 -6.97 3.16 -11.88
CA PRO A 77 -8.07 2.30 -12.33
C PRO A 77 -7.87 1.88 -13.79
N THR A 78 -8.67 0.93 -14.24
CA THR A 78 -8.72 0.58 -15.66
C THR A 78 -9.31 1.72 -16.48
N CYS A 79 -8.70 1.98 -17.63
CA CYS A 79 -9.20 2.92 -18.63
C CYS A 79 -8.71 2.50 -20.02
N SER A 80 -9.24 3.12 -21.08
CA SER A 80 -8.87 2.80 -22.47
C SER A 80 -7.42 3.14 -22.84
N ARG A 81 -6.70 3.87 -21.98
CA ARG A 81 -5.30 4.28 -22.21
C ARG A 81 -4.29 3.29 -21.63
N GLN A 82 -4.73 2.23 -20.98
CA GLN A 82 -3.82 1.28 -20.37
C GLN A 82 -3.05 0.49 -21.44
N GLU A 83 -1.75 0.34 -21.24
CA GLU A 83 -0.83 -0.38 -22.12
C GLU A 83 -0.49 -1.79 -21.61
N PHE A 84 -0.91 -2.11 -20.37
CA PHE A 84 -0.77 -3.41 -19.71
C PHE A 84 -1.88 -3.61 -18.68
N ASP A 85 -2.07 -4.84 -18.20
CA ASP A 85 -3.07 -5.18 -17.19
C ASP A 85 -2.62 -4.71 -15.79
N VAL A 86 -3.06 -3.51 -15.40
CA VAL A 86 -2.75 -2.92 -14.10
C VAL A 86 -3.37 -3.72 -12.95
N ILE A 87 -4.63 -4.15 -13.09
CA ILE A 87 -5.34 -4.86 -12.01
C ILE A 87 -4.69 -6.22 -11.77
N GLY A 88 -4.43 -7.00 -12.83
CA GLY A 88 -3.74 -8.27 -12.71
C GLY A 88 -2.34 -8.12 -12.12
N THR A 89 -1.61 -7.06 -12.49
CA THR A 89 -0.28 -6.77 -11.95
C THR A 89 -0.33 -6.46 -10.45
N VAL A 90 -1.24 -5.59 -10.00
CA VAL A 90 -1.39 -5.23 -8.58
C VAL A 90 -1.78 -6.46 -7.76
N ASN A 91 -2.81 -7.19 -8.16
CA ASN A 91 -3.28 -8.37 -7.43
C ASN A 91 -2.18 -9.43 -7.28
N ALA A 92 -1.42 -9.68 -8.36
CA ALA A 92 -0.32 -10.63 -8.34
C ALA A 92 0.81 -10.16 -7.40
N LEU A 93 1.18 -8.89 -7.44
CA LEU A 93 2.24 -8.34 -6.59
C LEU A 93 1.84 -8.26 -5.12
N GLU A 94 0.59 -7.89 -4.82
CA GLU A 94 0.05 -7.92 -3.45
C GLU A 94 0.19 -9.31 -2.85
N GLN A 95 -0.20 -10.36 -3.59
CA GLN A 95 -0.07 -11.74 -3.12
C GLN A 95 1.40 -12.19 -2.99
N ARG A 96 2.25 -11.86 -3.97
CA ARG A 96 3.64 -12.33 -4.01
C ARG A 96 4.56 -11.63 -3.03
N LEU A 97 4.17 -10.46 -2.52
CA LEU A 97 5.01 -9.59 -1.69
C LEU A 97 4.43 -9.37 -0.29
N GLU A 98 3.46 -10.20 0.14
CA GLU A 98 2.92 -10.19 1.52
C GLU A 98 4.01 -10.42 2.59
N ASP A 99 5.12 -11.05 2.23
CA ASP A 99 6.27 -11.32 3.12
C ASP A 99 7.09 -10.05 3.44
N ILE A 100 6.98 -9.00 2.62
CA ILE A 100 7.76 -7.78 2.78
C ILE A 100 7.11 -6.89 3.84
N ILE A 101 7.87 -6.62 4.91
CA ILE A 101 7.45 -5.70 5.98
C ILE A 101 8.04 -4.30 5.83
N THR A 102 9.08 -4.14 5.00
CA THR A 102 9.76 -2.87 4.77
C THR A 102 8.81 -1.88 4.09
N PRO A 103 8.55 -0.70 4.68
CA PRO A 103 7.63 0.27 4.12
C PRO A 103 8.19 0.88 2.83
N MET A 104 7.39 0.87 1.77
CA MET A 104 7.79 1.37 0.45
C MET A 104 6.57 1.76 -0.39
N ASP A 105 6.64 2.88 -1.11
CA ASP A 105 5.61 3.29 -2.07
C ASP A 105 5.97 2.82 -3.49
N VAL A 106 5.08 2.06 -4.12
CA VAL A 106 5.28 1.52 -5.48
C VAL A 106 4.12 1.95 -6.37
N SER A 107 4.39 2.78 -7.38
CA SER A 107 3.36 3.20 -8.34
C SER A 107 3.29 2.29 -9.57
N ILE A 108 2.07 1.91 -9.94
CA ILE A 108 1.79 1.03 -11.09
C ILE A 108 0.72 1.70 -11.95
N ILE A 109 1.16 2.49 -12.93
CA ILE A 109 0.27 3.31 -13.73
C ILE A 109 0.28 2.82 -15.18
N GLY A 110 -0.90 2.48 -15.69
CA GLY A 110 -1.08 1.83 -16.99
C GLY A 110 -0.78 2.69 -18.21
N CYS A 111 -0.53 4.00 -18.06
CA CYS A 111 -0.33 4.90 -19.20
C CYS A 111 0.70 6.00 -18.91
N VAL A 112 1.21 6.63 -19.97
CA VAL A 112 2.18 7.74 -19.89
C VAL A 112 1.59 9.07 -19.41
N VAL A 113 0.27 9.20 -19.32
CA VAL A 113 -0.36 10.51 -19.05
C VAL A 113 -0.16 10.93 -17.60
N ASN A 114 -0.62 10.08 -16.67
CA ASN A 114 -0.44 10.34 -15.25
C ASN A 114 0.88 9.73 -14.76
N GLY A 115 1.25 8.56 -15.31
CA GLY A 115 2.26 7.70 -14.70
C GLY A 115 3.62 8.32 -14.37
N PRO A 116 4.20 9.24 -15.18
CA PRO A 116 5.42 9.92 -14.79
C PRO A 116 5.25 10.71 -13.48
N GLY A 117 4.13 11.42 -13.30
CA GLY A 117 3.87 12.23 -12.11
C GLY A 117 3.83 11.38 -10.83
N GLU A 118 3.10 10.26 -10.84
CA GLU A 118 3.08 9.36 -9.68
C GLU A 118 4.41 8.63 -9.46
N ALA A 119 5.12 8.29 -10.53
CA ALA A 119 6.42 7.60 -10.44
C ALA A 119 7.55 8.48 -9.89
N LEU A 120 7.49 9.80 -10.09
CA LEU A 120 8.47 10.75 -9.55
C LEU A 120 8.42 10.89 -8.02
N VAL A 121 7.30 10.52 -7.39
CA VAL A 121 7.08 10.65 -5.93
C VAL A 121 7.02 9.30 -5.21
N SER A 122 7.28 8.20 -5.91
CA SER A 122 7.29 6.84 -5.37
C SER A 122 8.72 6.32 -5.23
N ASP A 123 8.93 5.34 -4.34
CA ASP A 123 10.22 4.64 -4.21
C ASP A 123 10.55 3.84 -5.47
N LEU A 124 9.55 3.18 -6.07
CA LEU A 124 9.61 2.60 -7.41
C LEU A 124 8.36 3.00 -8.19
N GLY A 125 8.49 3.09 -9.50
CA GLY A 125 7.37 3.38 -10.38
C GLY A 125 7.44 2.65 -11.71
N VAL A 126 6.28 2.22 -12.19
CA VAL A 126 6.06 1.73 -13.54
C VAL A 126 5.04 2.61 -14.24
N THR A 127 5.39 3.03 -15.46
CA THR A 127 4.54 3.86 -16.31
C THR A 127 4.31 3.15 -17.63
N GLY A 128 3.05 2.88 -17.96
CA GLY A 128 2.66 2.14 -19.15
C GLY A 128 3.11 2.83 -20.43
N GLY A 129 3.70 2.05 -21.33
CA GLY A 129 4.06 2.48 -22.67
C GLY A 129 3.90 1.33 -23.67
N ASN A 130 3.79 1.67 -24.95
CA ASN A 130 3.56 0.69 -26.01
C ASN A 130 4.65 -0.40 -26.00
N LYS A 131 4.23 -1.64 -25.76
CA LYS A 131 5.02 -2.88 -25.56
C LYS A 131 5.99 -2.87 -24.38
N LYS A 132 6.57 -1.72 -24.04
CA LYS A 132 7.50 -1.56 -22.93
C LYS A 132 7.13 -0.37 -22.06
N SER A 133 7.08 -0.60 -20.76
CA SER A 133 6.78 0.40 -19.75
C SER A 133 8.05 1.08 -19.24
N GLY A 134 7.93 2.36 -18.89
CA GLY A 134 9.02 3.10 -18.23
C GLY A 134 9.17 2.66 -16.79
N TYR A 135 10.42 2.55 -16.34
CA TYR A 135 10.77 2.23 -14.96
C TYR A 135 11.38 3.46 -14.27
N TYR A 136 11.02 3.66 -13.01
CA TYR A 136 11.49 4.72 -12.15
C TYR A 136 11.97 4.14 -10.83
N LEU A 137 13.07 4.69 -10.32
CA LEU A 137 13.65 4.33 -9.03
C LEU A 137 13.98 5.63 -8.29
N ASP A 138 13.46 5.78 -7.08
CA ASP A 138 13.66 6.97 -6.23
C ASP A 138 13.33 8.28 -6.96
N GLY A 139 12.24 8.28 -7.72
CA GLY A 139 11.81 9.40 -8.53
C GLY A 139 12.66 9.68 -9.78
N GLU A 140 13.65 8.84 -10.11
CA GLU A 140 14.46 9.01 -11.31
C GLU A 140 14.11 8.00 -12.39
N ARG A 141 13.87 8.50 -13.62
CA ARG A 141 13.59 7.66 -14.78
C ARG A 141 14.82 6.86 -15.17
N GLN A 142 14.69 5.55 -15.18
CA GLN A 142 15.76 4.64 -15.56
C GLN A 142 15.79 4.45 -17.08
N LYS A 143 16.99 4.12 -17.60
CA LYS A 143 17.16 3.74 -19.02
C LYS A 143 16.50 2.40 -19.32
N GLU A 144 16.50 1.51 -18.33
CA GLU A 144 15.80 0.23 -18.36
C GLU A 144 14.29 0.45 -18.54
N ARG A 145 13.66 -0.40 -19.34
CA ARG A 145 12.21 -0.42 -19.56
C ARG A 145 11.73 -1.84 -19.38
N PHE A 146 10.58 -2.00 -18.75
CA PHE A 146 10.01 -3.32 -18.54
C PHE A 146 9.16 -3.74 -19.73
N ASP A 147 9.29 -5.00 -20.08
CA ASP A 147 8.39 -5.61 -21.04
C ASP A 147 7.00 -5.78 -20.41
N ASN A 148 5.94 -5.37 -21.12
CA ASN A 148 4.58 -5.40 -20.58
C ASN A 148 4.10 -6.82 -20.29
N GLU A 149 4.64 -7.83 -20.98
CA GLU A 149 4.28 -9.25 -20.77
C GLU A 149 4.94 -9.86 -19.54
N SER A 150 6.05 -9.28 -19.05
CA SER A 150 6.81 -9.79 -17.89
C SER A 150 6.99 -8.71 -16.82
N ILE A 151 6.04 -7.77 -16.75
CA ILE A 151 6.11 -6.61 -15.85
C ILE A 151 6.05 -7.01 -14.38
N ILE A 152 5.27 -8.06 -14.06
CA ILE A 152 5.10 -8.59 -12.71
C ILE A 152 6.46 -9.08 -12.18
N ASP A 153 7.10 -9.98 -12.93
CA ASP A 153 8.37 -10.59 -12.52
C ASP A 153 9.51 -9.56 -12.45
N GLN A 154 9.56 -8.63 -13.42
CA GLN A 154 10.57 -7.56 -13.43
C GLN A 154 10.39 -6.60 -12.26
N LEU A 155 9.17 -6.15 -11.98
CA LEU A 155 8.89 -5.23 -10.89
C LEU A 155 9.11 -5.91 -9.53
N GLU A 156 8.67 -7.16 -9.36
CA GLU A 156 8.94 -7.96 -8.17
C GLU A 156 10.44 -8.05 -7.86
N ALA A 157 11.25 -8.38 -8.88
CA ALA A 157 12.69 -8.48 -8.72
C ALA A 157 13.32 -7.15 -8.27
N LYS A 158 12.89 -6.01 -8.82
CA LYS A 158 13.40 -4.69 -8.40
C LYS A 158 12.97 -4.32 -6.99
N ILE A 159 11.72 -4.61 -6.62
CA ILE A 159 11.21 -4.38 -5.27
C ILE A 159 12.06 -5.17 -4.27
N ARG A 160 12.24 -6.48 -4.48
CA ARG A 160 13.03 -7.34 -3.59
C ARG A 160 14.49 -6.89 -3.52
N ALA A 161 15.08 -6.46 -4.63
CA ALA A 161 16.43 -5.90 -4.66
C ALA A 161 16.54 -4.62 -3.81
N LYS A 162 15.55 -3.72 -3.90
CA LYS A 162 15.54 -2.49 -3.08
C LYS A 162 15.36 -2.81 -1.59
N VAL A 163 14.48 -3.75 -1.26
CA VAL A 163 14.30 -4.21 0.13
C VAL A 163 15.60 -4.76 0.71
N ALA A 164 16.33 -5.59 -0.05
CA ALA A 164 17.63 -6.12 0.38
C ALA A 164 18.69 -5.03 0.61
N GLN A 165 18.63 -3.92 -0.11
CA GLN A 165 19.51 -2.77 0.11
C GLN A 165 19.12 -1.92 1.33
N GLN A 166 17.89 -2.08 1.85
CA GLN A 166 17.32 -1.24 2.91
C GLN A 166 17.35 -1.84 4.32
N ASP A 167 17.82 -3.08 4.56
CA ASP A 167 17.69 -3.79 5.86
C ASP A 167 19.02 -3.91 6.65
N PRO A 168 19.12 -3.88 8.02
CA PRO A 168 18.09 -3.83 9.07
C PRO A 168 18.38 -2.86 10.26
N LYS A 169 18.92 -1.65 10.03
CA LYS A 169 19.23 -0.69 11.14
C LYS A 169 18.43 0.61 11.15
N ASN A 170 17.60 0.86 10.13
CA ASN A 170 16.83 2.08 10.00
C ASN A 170 15.38 1.72 9.64
N ARG A 171 14.49 1.55 10.63
CA ARG A 171 13.10 2.05 10.58
C ARG A 171 12.30 1.70 11.84
N ILE A 172 12.27 2.70 12.74
CA ILE A 172 11.16 3.21 13.57
C ILE A 172 10.26 2.18 14.29
N ILE A 173 10.45 2.13 15.62
CA ILE A 173 9.57 1.57 16.66
C ILE A 173 8.21 2.28 16.65
#